data_AF-A0A2J6IEH2-F1
#
_entry.id   AF-A0A2J6IEH2-F1
#
_cell.length_a   1.000
_cell.length_b   1.000
_cell.length_c   1.000
_cell.angle_alpha   90.00
_cell.angle_beta   90.00
_cell.angle_gamma   90.00
#
_symmetry.space_group_name_H-M   'P 1'
#
loop_
_entity.id
_entity.type
_entity.pdbx_description
1 polymer ?
#
loop_
_entity_poly.entity_id
_entity_poly.type
_entity_poly.pdbx_seq_one_letter_code
_entity_poly.pdbx_strand_id
1 'polypeptide(L)' 'SQYTKAYLRHMFVAKEMLGGMIASLHNLSFYLWLVGEARNHIIKGDFSEWKNIMVKKLAQRL' A
#
# COMPACT_ATOMS: atom_id res chain seq x y z
N SER A 1 -8.24 9.27 6.68
CA SER A 1 -7.32 8.42 7.47
C SER A 1 -7.74 8.50 8.92
N GLN A 2 -8.41 7.48 9.45
CA GLN A 2 -8.91 7.52 10.85
C GLN A 2 -7.81 7.27 11.89
N TYR A 3 -6.68 6.68 11.48
CA TYR A 3 -5.55 6.38 12.36
C TYR A 3 -4.27 7.05 11.86
N THR A 4 -3.44 7.52 12.79
CA THR A 4 -2.13 8.11 12.49
C THR A 4 -1.04 7.04 12.51
N LYS A 5 0.09 7.30 11.83
CA LYS A 5 1.27 6.40 11.88
C LYS A 5 1.81 6.25 13.30
N ALA A 6 1.79 7.32 14.09
CA ALA A 6 2.23 7.31 15.48
C ALA A 6 1.35 6.40 16.36
N TYR A 7 0.04 6.46 16.16
CA TYR A 7 -0.91 5.61 16.88
C TYR A 7 -0.75 4.13 16.50
N LEU A 8 -0.59 3.85 15.20
CA LEU A 8 -0.30 2.48 14.74
C LEU A 8 1.02 1.96 15.33
N ARG A 9 2.08 2.76 15.34
CA ARG A 9 3.38 2.40 15.95
C ARG A 9 3.22 2.11 17.45
N HIS A 10 2.45 2.92 18.17
CA HIS A 10 2.16 2.68 19.57
C HIS A 10 1.52 1.30 19.80
N MET A 11 0.51 0.94 19.01
CA MET A 11 -0.15 -0.38 19.10
C MET A 11 0.82 -1.54 18.88
N PHE A 12 1.74 -1.40 17.91
CA PHE A 12 2.77 -2.41 17.68
C PHE A 12 3.74 -2.55 18.86
N VAL A 13 4.16 -1.44 19.47
CA VAL A 13 5.02 -1.45 20.66
C VAL A 13 4.29 -2.05 21.87
N ALA A 14 3.00 -1.74 22.01
CA ALA A 14 2.14 -2.27 23.07
C ALA A 14 1.70 -3.73 22.82
N LYS A 15 2.07 -4.35 21.68
CA LYS A 15 1.68 -5.70 21.25
C LYS A 15 0.16 -5.91 21.17
N GLU A 16 -0.56 -4.86 20.77
CA GLU A 16 -2.01 -4.93 20.58
C GLU A 16 -2.36 -5.57 19.23
N MET A 17 -3.26 -6.55 19.25
CA MET A 17 -3.75 -7.23 18.04
C MET A 17 -4.37 -6.26 17.02
N LEU A 18 -5.00 -5.19 17.51
CA LEU A 18 -5.62 -4.16 16.67
C LEU A 18 -4.61 -3.50 15.71
N GLY A 19 -3.34 -3.35 16.13
CA GLY A 19 -2.28 -2.83 15.26
C GLY A 19 -2.05 -3.73 14.04
N GLY A 20 -2.04 -5.05 14.24
CA GLY A 20 -1.93 -6.04 13.15
C GLY A 20 -3.14 -6.03 12.23
N MET A 21 -4.35 -5.87 12.77
CA MET A 21 -5.59 -5.78 11.97
C MET A 21 -5.61 -4.54 11.09
N ILE A 22 -5.28 -3.37 11.65
CA ILE A 22 -5.23 -2.10 10.92
C ILE A 22 -4.16 -2.15 9.83
N ALA A 23 -2.96 -2.67 10.14
CA ALA A 23 -1.89 -2.81 9.17
C ALA A 23 -2.25 -3.77 8.03
N SER A 24 -2.89 -4.90 8.36
CA SER A 24 -3.36 -5.88 7.36
C SER A 24 -4.40 -5.28 6.42
N LEU A 25 -5.39 -4.58 6.98
CA LEU A 25 -6.41 -3.88 6.20
C LEU A 25 -5.79 -2.82 5.28
N HIS A 26 -4.88 -2.00 5.80
CA HIS A 26 -4.18 -0.98 5.03
C HIS A 26 -3.37 -1.57 3.88
N ASN A 27 -2.61 -2.64 4.15
CA ASN A 27 -1.81 -3.33 3.15
C ASN A 27 -2.69 -3.93 2.06
N LEU A 28 -3.78 -4.62 2.43
CA LEU A 28 -4.71 -5.20 1.48
C LEU A 28 -5.34 -4.14 0.57
N SER A 29 -5.81 -3.03 1.14
CA SER A 29 -6.35 -1.92 0.34
C SER A 29 -5.32 -1.35 -0.63
N PHE A 30 -4.06 -1.21 -0.19
CA PHE A 30 -2.96 -0.77 -1.06
C PHE A 30 -2.72 -1.75 -2.22
N TYR A 31 -2.67 -3.06 -1.96
CA TYR A 31 -2.48 -4.06 -3.02
C TYR A 31 -3.64 -4.07 -4.02
N LEU A 32 -4.88 -3.99 -3.55
CA LEU A 32 -6.07 -3.92 -4.40
C LEU A 32 -6.05 -2.67 -5.30
N TRP A 33 -5.67 -1.52 -4.75
CA TRP A 33 -5.47 -0.32 -5.52
C TRP A 33 -4.36 -0.49 -6.57
N LEU A 34 -3.20 -1.05 -6.19
CA LEU A 34 -2.05 -1.21 -7.08
C LEU A 34 -2.39 -2.09 -8.29
N VAL A 35 -3.11 -3.19 -8.09
CA VAL A 35 -3.54 -4.06 -9.21
C VAL A 35 -4.67 -3.43 -10.03
N GLY A 36 -5.51 -2.60 -9.41
CA GLY A 36 -6.51 -1.79 -10.12
C GLY A 36 -5.86 -0.79 -11.08
N GLU A 37 -4.84 -0.06 -10.61
CA GLU A 37 -4.06 0.85 -11.45
C GLU A 37 -3.31 0.11 -12.55
N ALA A 38 -2.71 -1.05 -12.23
CA ALA A 38 -2.06 -1.90 -13.23
C ALA A 38 -3.05 -2.27 -14.36
N ARG A 39 -4.27 -2.68 -14.02
CA ARG A 39 -5.33 -2.95 -15.01
C ARG A 39 -5.67 -1.72 -15.85
N ASN A 40 -5.82 -0.54 -15.23
CA ASN A 40 -6.11 0.70 -15.94
C ASN A 40 -5.04 1.03 -16.99
N HIS A 41 -3.76 0.85 -16.63
CA HIS A 41 -2.64 1.09 -17.55
C HIS A 41 -2.50 0.01 -18.64
N ILE A 42 -2.90 -1.23 -18.36
CA ILE A 42 -2.99 -2.27 -19.40
C ILE A 42 -4.04 -1.87 -20.45
N ILE A 43 -5.22 -1.41 -20.02
CA ILE A 43 -6.29 -0.98 -20.93
C ILE A 43 -5.88 0.23 -21.76
N LYS A 44 -5.10 1.15 -21.18
CA LYS A 44 -4.56 2.34 -21.88
C LYS A 44 -3.37 2.03 -22.80
N GLY A 45 -2.77 0.85 -22.69
CA GLY A 45 -1.60 0.45 -23.48
C GLY A 45 -0.26 1.01 -22.99
N ASP A 46 -0.22 1.70 -21.83
CA ASP A 46 0.97 2.36 -21.27
C ASP A 46 1.56 1.62 -20.04
N PHE A 47 1.11 0.39 -19.78
CA PHE A 47 1.52 -0.41 -18.62
C PHE A 47 3.02 -0.56 -18.43
N SER A 48 3.80 -0.77 -19.50
CA SER A 48 5.25 -0.99 -19.38
C SER A 48 5.97 0.24 -18.84
N GLU A 49 5.64 1.43 -19.35
CA GLU A 49 6.20 2.70 -18.90
C GLU A 49 5.78 2.99 -17.46
N TRP A 50 4.49 2.85 -17.16
CA TRP A 50 3.97 3.03 -15.80
C TRP A 50 4.65 2.08 -14.81
N LYS A 51 4.77 0.78 -15.13
CA LYS A 51 5.41 -0.23 -14.28
C LYS A 51 6.85 0.16 -13.96
N ASN A 52 7.62 0.59 -14.95
CA ASN A 52 9.03 0.94 -14.77
C ASN A 52 9.22 2.12 -13.79
N ILE A 53 8.28 3.07 -13.77
CA ILE A 53 8.25 4.17 -12.82
C ILE A 53 7.74 3.70 -11.46
N MET A 54 6.64 2.94 -11.43
CA MET A 54 5.96 2.53 -10.22
C MET A 54 6.83 1.60 -9.36
N VAL A 55 7.50 0.61 -9.96
CA VAL A 55 8.40 -0.31 -9.24
C VAL A 55 9.53 0.46 -8.53
N LYS A 56 10.12 1.47 -9.19
CA LYS A 56 11.15 2.32 -8.57
C LYS A 56 10.58 3.13 -7.40
N LYS A 57 9.38 3.71 -7.55
CA LYS A 57 8.70 4.46 -6.47
C LYS A 57 8.38 3.59 -5.26
N LEU A 58 7.97 2.33 -5.47
CA LEU A 58 7.69 1.39 -4.39
C LEU A 58 8.96 0.97 -3.66
N ALA A 59 10.04 0.71 -4.39
CA ALA A 59 11.33 0.35 -3.80
C ALA A 59 11.95 1.47 -2.94
N GLN A 60 11.62 2.74 -3.20
CA GLN A 60 12.10 3.88 -2.40
C GLN A 60 11.24 4.19 -1.18
N ARG A 61 9.98 3.74 -1.16
CA ARG A 61 9.01 4.03 -0.09
C ARG A 61 8.89 2.92 0.95
N LEU A 62 9.40 1.73 0.66
CA LEU A 62 9.53 0.58 1.57
C LEU A 62 10.90 0.64 2.28
#